data_AF-A0A8J7HIY0-F1
#
_entry.id   AF-A0A8J7HIY0-F1
#
_cell.length_a   1.000
_cell.length_b   1.000
_cell.length_c   1.000
_cell.angle_alpha   90.00
_cell.angle_beta   90.00
_cell.angle_gamma   90.00
#
_symmetry.space_group_name_H-M   'P 1'
#
loop_
_entity.id
_entity.type
_entity.pdbx_description
1 polymer ?
#
loop_
_entity_poly.entity_id
_entity_poly.type
_entity_poly.pdbx_seq_one_letter_code
_entity_poly.pdbx_strand_id
1 'polypeptide(L)'
;MQNLYTIPEAAELVGIKETTIRSWLRRHPEVFQVDVHVAIEGNGRKLFTEAGLEILRSRASNSATDDDAETDAENDTANLLESLLDEDAQKLAREYWRQLPGRVLHRIKLMRDNPTPEDREIVAKSVRAALNAGTEHLLLPTYQPMLLEGQADEAN
;
A
#
# COMPACT_ATOMS: atom_id res chain seq x y z
N MET A 1 -29.60 -3.62 11.23
CA MET A 1 -29.07 -4.11 12.52
C MET A 1 -27.75 -4.77 12.20
N GLN A 2 -26.62 -4.22 12.63
CA GLN A 2 -25.33 -4.89 12.47
C GLN A 2 -25.23 -5.96 13.55
N ASN A 3 -25.10 -7.22 13.16
CA ASN A 3 -24.82 -8.29 14.11
C ASN A 3 -23.36 -8.16 14.53
N LEU A 4 -23.15 -7.97 15.83
CA LEU A 4 -21.84 -7.84 16.44
C LEU A 4 -21.55 -9.12 17.24
N TYR A 5 -20.35 -9.67 17.03
CA TYR A 5 -19.94 -10.95 17.60
C TYR A 5 -18.75 -10.74 18.51
N THR A 6 -18.81 -11.28 19.71
CA THR A 6 -17.66 -11.30 20.61
C THR A 6 -16.55 -12.22 20.08
N ILE A 7 -15.32 -12.08 20.58
CA ILE A 7 -14.21 -12.98 20.19
C ILE A 7 -14.57 -14.47 20.38
N PRO A 8 -15.20 -14.90 21.50
CA PRO A 8 -15.67 -16.28 21.66
C PRO A 8 -16.71 -16.70 20.63
N GLU A 9 -17.70 -15.85 20.34
CA GLU A 9 -18.74 -16.16 19.35
C GLU A 9 -18.16 -16.23 17.93
N ALA A 10 -17.24 -15.33 17.59
CA ALA A 10 -16.51 -15.36 16.32
C ALA A 10 -15.65 -16.62 16.19
N ALA A 11 -15.00 -17.06 17.27
CA ALA A 11 -14.23 -18.30 17.33
C ALA A 11 -15.09 -19.53 17.03
N GLU A 12 -16.26 -19.64 17.65
CA GLU A 12 -17.21 -20.73 17.41
C GLU A 12 -17.76 -20.72 15.97
N LEU A 13 -18.14 -19.55 15.47
CA LEU A 13 -18.73 -19.39 14.13
C LEU A 13 -17.76 -19.69 12.98
N VAL A 14 -16.47 -19.45 13.20
CA VAL A 14 -15.43 -19.63 12.18
C VAL A 14 -14.64 -20.94 12.39
N GLY A 15 -14.77 -21.57 13.57
CA GLY A 15 -14.06 -22.80 13.92
C GLY A 15 -12.58 -22.58 14.23
N ILE A 16 -12.20 -21.40 14.72
CA ILE A 16 -10.82 -21.02 15.07
C ILE A 16 -10.70 -20.87 16.59
N LYS A 17 -9.55 -21.21 17.17
CA LYS A 17 -9.29 -20.94 18.60
C LYS A 17 -9.29 -19.44 18.90
N GLU A 18 -9.90 -19.02 20.00
CA GLU A 18 -9.91 -17.63 20.46
C GLU A 18 -8.50 -17.02 20.55
N THR A 19 -7.51 -17.81 20.98
CA THR A 19 -6.12 -17.39 21.11
C THR A 19 -5.52 -16.99 19.76
N THR A 20 -5.89 -17.69 18.69
CA THR A 20 -5.46 -17.37 17.32
C THR A 20 -6.09 -16.06 16.84
N ILE A 21 -7.37 -15.85 17.10
CA ILE A 21 -8.06 -14.58 16.75
C ILE A 21 -7.42 -13.40 17.50
N ARG A 22 -7.13 -13.55 18.79
CA ARG A 22 -6.44 -12.51 19.59
C ARG A 22 -5.03 -12.25 19.06
N SER A 23 -4.33 -13.30 18.65
CA SER A 23 -3.00 -13.19 18.05
C SER A 23 -3.04 -12.39 16.74
N TRP A 24 -3.97 -12.71 15.84
CA TRP A 24 -4.12 -11.99 14.57
C TRP A 24 -4.50 -10.52 14.77
N LEU A 25 -5.41 -10.22 15.71
CA LEU A 25 -5.76 -8.83 16.04
C LEU A 25 -4.59 -8.02 16.57
N ARG A 26 -3.60 -8.66 17.20
CA ARG A 26 -2.40 -8.01 17.72
C ARG A 26 -1.31 -7.90 16.65
N ARG A 27 -1.11 -8.94 15.85
CA ARG A 27 -0.02 -9.06 14.86
C ARG A 27 -0.33 -8.38 13.53
N HIS A 28 -1.61 -8.23 13.19
CA HIS A 28 -2.05 -7.68 11.90
C HIS A 28 -3.15 -6.61 12.09
N PRO A 29 -2.87 -5.51 12.82
CA PRO A 29 -3.84 -4.44 13.06
C PRO A 29 -4.38 -3.80 11.76
N GLU A 30 -3.59 -3.79 10.69
CA GLU A 30 -3.92 -3.26 9.37
C GLU A 30 -5.03 -4.05 8.66
N VAL A 31 -5.15 -5.35 8.96
CA VAL A 31 -6.17 -6.23 8.37
C VAL A 31 -7.55 -5.99 8.97
N PHE A 32 -7.61 -5.59 10.23
CA PHE A 32 -8.86 -5.43 10.97
C PHE A 32 -9.16 -3.96 11.25
N GLN A 33 -9.69 -3.27 10.24
CA GLN A 33 -10.11 -1.87 10.37
C GLN A 33 -11.23 -1.70 11.41
N VAL A 34 -11.04 -0.73 12.30
CA VAL A 34 -12.04 -0.31 13.29
C VAL A 34 -13.25 0.29 12.56
N ASP A 35 -14.45 0.04 13.06
CA ASP A 35 -15.76 0.45 12.50
C ASP A 35 -16.21 -0.25 11.21
N VAL A 36 -15.31 -1.02 10.57
CA VAL A 36 -15.63 -1.85 9.39
C VAL A 36 -15.67 -3.33 9.76
N HIS A 37 -14.58 -3.84 10.36
CA HIS A 37 -14.39 -5.25 10.68
C HIS A 37 -14.49 -5.52 12.19
N VAL A 38 -14.09 -4.52 12.99
CA VAL A 38 -14.09 -4.59 14.44
C VAL A 38 -14.73 -3.33 15.02
N ALA A 39 -15.80 -3.48 15.78
CA ALA A 39 -16.38 -2.42 16.59
C ALA A 39 -15.77 -2.43 18.00
N ILE A 40 -15.47 -1.25 18.56
CA ILE A 40 -14.99 -1.10 19.93
C ILE A 40 -16.14 -0.59 20.79
N GLU A 41 -16.62 -1.40 21.73
CA GLU A 41 -17.64 -1.00 22.68
C GLU A 41 -17.02 -0.08 23.76
N GLY A 42 -17.80 0.80 24.40
CA GLY A 42 -17.30 1.86 25.31
C GLY A 42 -16.56 1.38 26.56
N ASN A 43 -16.58 0.07 26.83
CA ASN A 43 -15.81 -0.66 27.84
C ASN A 43 -14.47 -1.21 27.30
N GLY A 44 -14.08 -0.85 26.08
CA GLY A 44 -12.86 -1.29 25.39
C GLY A 44 -12.95 -2.69 24.78
N ARG A 45 -14.13 -3.31 24.78
CA ARG A 45 -14.32 -4.66 24.24
C ARG A 45 -14.41 -4.61 22.72
N LYS A 46 -13.57 -5.42 22.05
CA LYS A 46 -13.60 -5.59 20.59
C LYS A 46 -14.67 -6.61 20.19
N LEU A 47 -15.53 -6.21 19.27
CA LEU A 47 -16.60 -7.01 18.68
C LEU A 47 -16.38 -7.09 17.17
N PHE A 48 -16.62 -8.24 16.56
CA PHE A 48 -16.51 -8.45 15.13
C PHE A 48 -17.83 -8.14 14.44
N THR A 49 -17.75 -7.46 13.30
CA THR A 49 -18.86 -7.37 12.36
C THR A 49 -18.89 -8.62 11.48
N GLU A 50 -19.95 -8.79 10.69
CA GLU A 50 -20.05 -9.87 9.70
C GLU A 50 -18.89 -9.84 8.68
N ALA A 51 -18.50 -8.64 8.22
CA ALA A 51 -17.32 -8.47 7.36
C ALA A 51 -16.03 -8.90 8.05
N GLY A 52 -15.89 -8.65 9.36
CA GLY A 52 -14.77 -9.14 10.15
C GLY A 52 -14.72 -10.67 10.25
N LEU A 53 -15.88 -11.34 10.32
CA LEU A 53 -15.95 -12.81 10.30
C LEU A 53 -15.52 -13.40 8.96
N GLU A 54 -15.83 -12.74 7.84
CA GLU A 54 -15.39 -13.19 6.51
C GLU A 54 -13.86 -13.15 6.36
N ILE A 55 -13.21 -12.12 6.91
CA ILE A 55 -11.75 -12.03 6.97
C ILE A 55 -11.16 -13.15 7.84
N LEU A 56 -11.80 -13.46 8.97
CA LEU A 56 -11.37 -14.59 9.81
C LEU A 56 -11.47 -15.91 9.05
N ARG A 57 -12.55 -16.12 8.26
CA ARG A 57 -12.73 -17.32 7.42
C ARG A 57 -11.66 -17.42 6.33
N SER A 58 -11.39 -16.33 5.62
CA SER A 58 -10.40 -16.33 4.54
C SER A 58 -8.99 -16.56 5.08
N ARG A 59 -8.66 -16.03 6.26
CA ARG A 59 -7.38 -16.34 6.92
C ARG A 59 -7.33 -17.76 7.47
N ALA A 60 -8.43 -18.32 7.97
CA ALA A 60 -8.46 -19.71 8.40
C ALA A 60 -8.18 -20.68 7.25
N SER A 61 -8.74 -20.41 6.06
CA SER A 61 -8.47 -21.23 4.88
C SER A 61 -7.02 -21.12 4.39
N ASN A 62 -6.40 -19.94 4.53
CA ASN A 62 -5.02 -19.71 4.09
C ASN A 62 -3.97 -20.14 5.14
N SER A 63 -4.30 -20.09 6.43
CA SER A 63 -3.41 -20.50 7.52
C SER A 63 -3.23 -22.02 7.61
N ALA A 64 -4.01 -22.82 6.89
CA ALA A 64 -3.80 -24.26 6.78
C ALA A 64 -2.56 -24.62 5.93
N THR A 65 -1.99 -23.65 5.21
CA THR A 65 -0.78 -23.83 4.37
C THR A 65 0.48 -23.14 4.90
N ASP A 66 0.36 -22.30 5.93
CA ASP A 66 1.50 -21.59 6.54
C ASP A 66 1.66 -22.02 7.99
N ASP A 67 2.58 -22.97 8.21
CA ASP A 67 3.15 -23.22 9.52
C ASP A 67 4.01 -22.00 9.92
N ASP A 68 3.86 -21.60 11.17
CA ASP A 68 4.36 -20.40 11.86
C ASP A 68 5.89 -20.21 11.64
N ALA A 69 6.28 -19.56 10.56
CA ALA A 69 7.65 -19.09 10.34
C ALA A 69 7.73 -17.60 10.71
N GLU A 70 8.38 -17.32 11.85
CA GLU A 70 8.74 -15.97 12.27
C GLU A 70 9.56 -15.29 11.16
N THR A 71 8.94 -14.40 10.37
CA THR A 71 9.68 -13.55 9.44
C THR A 71 8.95 -12.21 9.28
N ASP A 72 9.71 -11.11 9.33
CA ASP A 72 9.26 -9.71 9.38
C ASP A 72 8.20 -9.34 8.33
N ALA A 73 6.93 -9.32 8.75
CA ALA A 73 5.77 -9.05 7.88
C ALA A 73 5.69 -7.59 7.35
N GLU A 74 6.41 -6.63 7.95
CA GLU A 74 6.40 -5.23 7.49
C GLU A 74 7.17 -5.03 6.17
N ASN A 75 8.17 -5.87 5.87
CA ASN A 75 8.89 -5.81 4.59
C ASN A 75 8.17 -6.59 3.47
N ASP A 76 7.49 -7.69 3.80
CA ASP A 76 6.89 -8.56 2.78
C ASP A 76 5.64 -7.96 2.15
N THR A 77 4.87 -7.15 2.88
CA THR A 77 3.67 -6.48 2.33
C THR A 77 4.01 -5.35 1.37
N ALA A 78 5.04 -4.54 1.67
CA ALA A 78 5.56 -3.52 0.77
C ALA A 78 6.15 -4.15 -0.51
N ASN A 79 6.89 -5.25 -0.36
CA ASN A 79 7.43 -6.00 -1.50
C ASN A 79 6.32 -6.68 -2.34
N LEU A 80 5.25 -7.16 -1.71
CA LEU A 80 4.11 -7.75 -2.42
C LEU A 80 3.38 -6.70 -3.27
N LEU A 81 3.11 -5.52 -2.71
CA LEU A 81 2.48 -4.42 -3.44
C LEU A 81 3.35 -3.95 -4.62
N GLU A 82 4.66 -3.80 -4.42
CA GLU A 82 5.58 -3.46 -5.50
C GLU A 82 5.57 -4.55 -6.59
N SER A 83 5.59 -5.83 -6.21
CA SER A 83 5.54 -6.93 -7.16
C SER A 83 4.22 -7.05 -7.92
N LEU A 84 3.10 -6.64 -7.32
CA LEU A 84 1.80 -6.57 -7.97
C LEU A 84 1.71 -5.38 -8.94
N LEU A 85 2.35 -4.25 -8.60
CA LEU A 85 2.40 -3.06 -9.44
C LEU A 85 3.40 -3.20 -10.60
N ASP A 86 4.44 -4.01 -10.42
CA ASP A 86 5.48 -4.25 -11.42
C ASP A 86 4.91 -4.77 -12.75
N GLU A 87 3.93 -5.67 -12.71
CA GLU A 87 3.34 -6.24 -13.93
C GLU A 87 2.63 -5.16 -14.76
N ASP A 88 1.86 -4.30 -14.11
CA ASP A 88 1.11 -3.23 -14.77
C ASP A 88 2.02 -2.06 -15.17
N ALA A 89 3.03 -1.74 -14.36
CA ALA A 89 4.07 -0.80 -14.71
C ALA A 89 4.83 -1.24 -15.98
N GLN A 90 5.16 -2.52 -16.09
CA GLN A 90 5.80 -3.07 -17.29
C GLN A 90 4.88 -3.03 -18.51
N LYS A 91 3.58 -3.33 -18.37
CA LYS A 91 2.60 -3.20 -19.46
C LYS A 91 2.51 -1.77 -19.96
N LEU A 92 2.37 -0.80 -19.05
CA LEU A 92 2.33 0.62 -19.37
C LEU A 92 3.63 1.06 -20.05
N ALA A 93 4.79 0.67 -19.53
CA ALA A 93 6.08 1.02 -20.12
C ALA A 93 6.19 0.54 -21.58
N ARG A 94 5.71 -0.68 -21.89
CA ARG A 94 5.70 -1.22 -23.26
C ARG A 94 4.74 -0.46 -24.17
N GLU A 95 3.56 -0.10 -23.68
CA GLU A 95 2.58 0.67 -24.45
C GLU A 95 3.10 2.08 -24.78
N TYR A 96 3.63 2.80 -23.78
CA TYR A 96 4.24 4.10 -24.01
C TYR A 96 5.46 4.01 -24.93
N TRP A 97 6.30 2.98 -24.76
CA TRP A 97 7.47 2.77 -25.64
C TRP A 97 7.09 2.64 -27.11
N ARG A 98 5.95 1.99 -27.42
CA ARG A 98 5.43 1.86 -28.80
C ARG A 98 4.98 3.19 -29.39
N GLN A 99 4.47 4.10 -28.56
CA GLN A 99 3.94 5.39 -29.00
C GLN A 99 5.04 6.44 -29.21
N LEU A 100 6.24 6.23 -28.67
CA LEU A 100 7.33 7.19 -28.75
C LEU A 100 7.99 7.21 -30.15
N PRO A 101 8.21 8.40 -30.75
CA PRO A 101 8.98 8.53 -31.98
C PRO A 101 10.42 8.05 -31.81
N GLY A 102 11.01 7.44 -32.84
CA GLY A 102 12.36 6.85 -32.77
C GLY A 102 13.46 7.82 -32.31
N ARG A 103 13.35 9.12 -32.64
CA ARG A 103 14.27 10.17 -32.15
C ARG A 103 14.25 10.30 -30.62
N VAL A 104 13.08 10.13 -30.00
CA VAL A 104 12.90 10.20 -28.55
C VAL A 104 13.51 8.96 -27.89
N LEU A 105 13.29 7.77 -28.47
CA LEU A 105 13.91 6.55 -27.99
C LEU A 105 15.44 6.61 -28.05
N HIS A 106 16.00 7.20 -29.11
CA HIS A 106 17.44 7.42 -29.22
C HIS A 106 17.96 8.38 -28.15
N ARG A 107 17.22 9.48 -27.90
CA ARG A 107 17.56 10.41 -26.81
C ARG A 107 17.50 9.75 -25.43
N ILE A 108 16.46 8.95 -25.14
CA ILE A 108 16.35 8.21 -23.88
C ILE A 108 17.53 7.25 -23.69
N LYS A 109 17.96 6.54 -24.74
CA LYS A 109 19.16 5.69 -24.69
C LYS A 109 20.42 6.49 -24.40
N LEU A 110 20.61 7.64 -25.05
CA LEU A 110 21.74 8.54 -24.80
C LEU A 110 21.73 9.08 -23.37
N MET A 111 20.57 9.48 -22.85
CA MET A 111 20.42 9.93 -21.46
C MET A 111 20.79 8.83 -20.46
N ARG A 112 20.46 7.57 -20.77
CA ARG A 112 20.82 6.43 -19.92
C ARG A 112 22.32 6.14 -19.95
N ASP A 113 22.90 6.09 -21.14
CA ASP A 113 24.29 5.63 -21.33
C ASP A 113 25.32 6.75 -21.03
N ASN A 114 24.95 8.02 -21.24
CA ASN A 114 25.78 9.19 -20.95
C ASN A 114 24.92 10.41 -20.54
N PRO A 115 24.41 10.45 -19.30
CA PRO A 115 23.52 11.52 -18.84
C PRO A 115 24.27 12.84 -18.69
N THR A 116 23.76 13.88 -19.35
CA THR A 116 24.20 15.27 -19.11
C THR A 116 23.72 15.75 -17.73
N PRO A 117 24.31 16.84 -17.17
CA PRO A 117 23.84 17.41 -15.90
C PRO A 117 22.34 17.77 -15.91
N GLU A 118 21.85 18.32 -17.03
CA GLU A 118 20.43 18.66 -17.21
C GLU A 118 19.55 17.40 -17.21
N ASP A 119 19.98 16.33 -17.89
CA ASP A 119 19.24 15.06 -17.92
C ASP A 119 19.12 14.45 -16.50
N ARG A 120 20.17 14.58 -15.67
CA ARG A 120 20.14 14.12 -14.27
C ARG A 120 19.16 14.92 -13.43
N GLU A 121 19.10 16.23 -13.64
CA GLU A 121 18.16 17.10 -12.94
C GLU A 121 16.71 16.79 -13.31
N ILE A 122 16.44 16.52 -14.60
CA ILE A 122 15.13 16.09 -15.07
C ILE A 122 14.69 14.79 -14.38
N VAL A 123 15.58 13.79 -14.32
CA VAL A 123 15.29 12.51 -13.64
C VAL A 123 15.01 12.73 -12.15
N ALA A 124 15.84 13.53 -11.47
CA ALA A 124 15.64 13.83 -10.05
C ALA A 124 14.31 14.55 -9.79
N LYS A 125 13.95 15.52 -10.64
CA LYS A 125 12.66 16.22 -10.59
C LYS A 125 11.49 15.29 -10.85
N SER A 126 11.57 14.41 -11.84
CA SER A 126 10.49 13.47 -12.16
C SER A 126 10.27 12.44 -11.06
N VAL A 127 11.33 11.93 -10.44
CA VAL A 127 11.23 11.01 -9.30
C VAL A 127 10.56 11.71 -8.12
N ARG A 128 11.00 12.93 -7.79
CA ARG A 128 10.41 13.71 -6.70
C ARG A 128 8.94 14.06 -6.96
N ALA A 129 8.58 14.40 -8.20
CA ALA A 129 7.20 14.66 -8.58
C ALA A 129 6.31 13.41 -8.49
N ALA A 130 6.82 12.24 -8.90
CA ALA A 130 6.10 10.98 -8.77
C ALA A 130 5.89 10.59 -7.30
N LEU A 131 6.91 10.76 -6.46
CA LEU A 131 6.79 10.56 -5.02
C LEU A 131 5.77 11.51 -4.41
N ASN A 132 5.80 12.80 -4.76
CA ASN A 132 4.84 13.79 -4.27
C ASN A 132 3.40 13.49 -4.71
N ALA A 133 3.18 13.05 -5.94
CA ALA A 133 1.86 12.67 -6.43
C ALA A 133 1.34 11.41 -5.71
N GLY A 134 2.21 10.43 -5.49
CA GLY A 134 1.87 9.25 -4.70
C GLY A 134 1.55 9.58 -3.25
N THR A 135 2.31 10.48 -2.62
CA THR A 135 2.06 10.90 -1.23
C THR A 135 0.84 11.80 -1.10
N GLU A 136 0.53 12.66 -2.07
CA GLU A 136 -0.70 13.45 -2.10
C GLU A 136 -1.95 12.56 -2.16
N HIS A 137 -1.89 11.46 -2.92
CA HIS A 137 -2.99 10.49 -2.98
C HIS A 137 -3.14 9.64 -1.70
N LEU A 138 -2.10 9.51 -0.88
CA LEU A 138 -2.08 8.68 0.32
C LEU A 138 -2.23 9.46 1.64
N LEU A 139 -1.87 10.74 1.66
CA LEU A 139 -1.99 11.61 2.83
C LEU A 139 -3.30 12.41 2.76
N LEU A 140 -4.09 12.34 3.83
CA LEU A 140 -5.34 13.10 4.04
C LEU A 140 -5.20 14.62 3.69
N PRO A 141 -6.33 15.36 3.48
CA PRO A 141 -6.44 16.67 2.79
C PRO A 141 -5.58 17.84 3.28
N THR A 142 -4.72 17.64 4.26
CA THR A 142 -3.88 18.65 4.89
C THR A 142 -2.44 18.67 4.40
N TYR A 143 -2.01 17.77 3.49
CA TYR A 143 -0.70 17.90 2.86
C TYR A 143 -0.76 18.90 1.71
N GLN A 144 -0.45 20.16 1.99
CA GLN A 144 -0.22 21.15 0.94
C GLN A 144 1.12 20.81 0.27
N PRO A 145 1.15 20.54 -1.05
CA PRO A 145 2.42 20.43 -1.76
C PRO A 145 3.16 21.75 -1.58
N MET A 146 4.41 21.70 -1.10
CA MET A 146 5.29 22.86 -1.17
C MET A 146 5.54 23.15 -2.66
N LEU A 147 4.72 24.04 -3.21
CA LEU A 147 5.03 24.75 -4.44
C LEU A 147 6.30 25.56 -4.13
N LEU A 148 7.43 25.11 -4.65
CA LEU A 148 8.55 26.03 -4.82
C LEU A 148 8.11 26.97 -5.94
N GLU A 149 7.55 28.11 -5.55
CA GLU A 149 7.57 29.32 -6.37
C GLU A 149 8.99 29.46 -6.92
N GLY A 150 9.07 29.70 -8.23
CA GLY A 150 10.31 30.13 -8.82
C GLY A 150 10.73 31.42 -8.14
N GLN A 151 11.81 31.36 -7.36
CA GLN A 151 12.68 32.52 -7.21
C GLN A 151 13.47 32.68 -8.51
N ALA A 152 12.76 33.14 -9.54
CA ALA A 152 13.31 34.08 -10.48
C ALA A 152 12.83 35.45 -9.98
N ASP A 153 13.71 36.15 -9.28
CA ASP A 153 13.74 37.60 -9.32
C ASP A 153 15.22 38.01 -9.36
N GLU A 154 15.68 38.26 -10.60
CA GLU A 154 16.68 39.28 -10.85
C GLU A 154 16.16 40.60 -10.28
N ALA A 155 16.81 41.15 -9.25
CA ALA A 155 16.80 42.59 -8.96
C ALA A 155 17.86 42.97 -7.91
N ASN A 156 19.14 42.95 -8.32
CA ASN A 156 20.17 44.00 -8.16
C ASN A 156 21.59 43.44 -8.29
#